data_AF-A0A2U9IJW7-F1
#
_entry.id   AF-A0A2U9IJW7-F1
#
_cell.length_a   1.000
_cell.length_b   1.000
_cell.length_c   1.000
_cell.angle_alpha   90.00
_cell.angle_beta   90.00
_cell.angle_gamma   90.00
#
_symmetry.space_group_name_H-M   'P 1'
#
loop_
_entity.id
_entity.type
_entity.pdbx_description
1 polymer ?
#
loop_
_entity_poly.entity_id
_entity_poly.type
_entity_poly.pdbx_seq_one_letter_code
_entity_poly.pdbx_strand_id
1 'polypeptide(L)'
;MKKTTTIALILAVTVSIAGLIAYSVISYDLLNLTFSIQQSSAIVSTANLDLGTLSPGSGGSVSTSTTITINTGRVYAFYLVDYQELMEEFSTFLVTISFSNSTQSTSITLGWPNGGFNDTVYLAPGTYNLQITLQYYVYSNATSMSFSGQIVDMGYN
;
A
#
# COMPACT_ATOMS: atom_id res chain seq x y z
N MET A 1 3.39 32.04 67.12
CA MET A 1 3.78 32.81 65.92
C MET A 1 4.11 31.84 64.78
N LYS A 2 3.79 32.27 63.56
CA LYS A 2 4.04 31.67 62.23
C LYS A 2 2.92 30.80 61.64
N LYS A 3 2.16 31.50 60.79
CA LYS A 3 1.22 31.04 59.77
C LYS A 3 2.00 30.34 58.64
N THR A 4 1.46 29.27 58.08
CA THR A 4 1.66 28.97 56.65
C THR A 4 0.44 28.23 56.11
N THR A 5 -0.37 28.98 55.35
CA THR A 5 -1.44 28.50 54.47
C THR A 5 -0.79 27.83 53.26
N THR A 6 -1.29 26.68 52.80
CA THR A 6 -0.95 26.17 51.46
C THR A 6 -2.24 25.76 50.74
N ILE A 7 -2.53 26.49 49.67
CA ILE A 7 -3.61 26.28 48.71
C ILE A 7 -3.15 25.21 47.73
N ALA A 8 -3.88 24.10 47.61
CA ALA A 8 -3.60 23.09 46.58
C ALA A 8 -4.33 23.46 45.29
N LEU A 9 -3.55 23.79 44.26
CA LEU A 9 -3.97 24.05 42.89
C LEU A 9 -4.37 22.71 42.24
N ILE A 10 -5.62 22.54 41.82
CA ILE A 10 -6.05 21.38 41.01
C ILE A 10 -5.69 21.69 39.55
N LEU A 11 -4.59 21.11 39.06
CA LEU A 11 -4.24 21.15 37.65
C LEU A 11 -5.08 20.14 36.86
N ALA A 12 -5.69 20.62 35.78
CA ALA A 12 -6.44 19.84 34.83
C ALA A 12 -5.57 18.77 34.14
N VAL A 13 -6.07 17.54 34.10
CA VAL A 13 -5.48 16.45 33.32
C VAL A 13 -5.79 16.70 31.85
N THR A 14 -4.78 17.08 31.07
CA THR A 14 -4.83 17.00 29.61
C THR A 14 -4.32 15.62 29.22
N VAL A 15 -5.21 14.76 28.75
CA VAL A 15 -4.80 13.51 28.09
C VAL A 15 -4.44 13.87 26.66
N SER A 16 -3.16 14.14 26.40
CA SER A 16 -2.63 14.16 25.05
C SER A 16 -2.51 12.71 24.58
N ILE A 17 -3.45 12.29 23.71
CA ILE A 17 -3.27 11.09 22.91
C ILE A 17 -2.22 11.45 21.85
N ALA A 18 -0.95 11.36 22.22
CA ALA A 18 0.12 11.28 21.23
C ALA A 18 -0.01 9.90 20.57
N GLY A 19 -0.70 9.88 19.42
CA GLY A 19 -0.71 8.72 18.54
C GLY A 19 0.74 8.36 18.23
N LEU A 20 1.13 7.18 18.70
CA LEU A 20 2.43 6.58 18.44
C LEU A 20 2.55 6.33 16.94
N ILE A 21 3.24 7.22 16.22
CA ILE A 21 3.65 6.94 14.84
C ILE A 21 4.94 6.12 14.95
N ALA A 22 4.81 4.79 14.91
CA ALA A 22 5.97 3.93 14.76
C ALA A 22 6.46 4.04 13.31
N TYR A 23 7.42 4.93 13.07
CA TYR A 23 8.14 5.00 11.81
C TYR A 23 9.38 4.13 11.94
N SER A 24 9.40 2.95 11.32
CA SER A 24 10.63 2.18 11.15
C SER A 24 11.31 2.61 9.86
N VAL A 25 12.26 3.55 9.94
CA VAL A 25 13.26 3.70 8.88
C VAL A 25 14.20 2.51 9.00
N ILE A 26 14.24 1.68 7.96
CA ILE A 26 15.26 0.64 7.84
C ILE A 26 16.20 1.08 6.71
N SER A 27 17.28 1.75 7.09
CA SER A 27 18.48 1.86 6.25
C SER A 27 19.39 0.68 6.55
N TYR A 28 19.92 0.01 5.53
CA TYR A 28 21.11 -0.82 5.70
C TYR A 28 22.07 -0.64 4.51
N ASP A 29 23.27 -0.15 4.81
CA ASP A 29 24.46 -0.52 4.05
C ASP A 29 24.93 -1.91 4.52
N LEU A 30 25.30 -2.72 3.53
CA LEU A 30 26.07 -3.97 3.54
C LEU A 30 26.22 -4.72 4.87
N LEU A 31 25.29 -5.63 5.19
CA LEU A 31 25.60 -6.94 5.79
C LEU A 31 24.39 -7.90 5.71
N ASN A 32 24.58 -9.07 5.10
CA ASN A 32 23.58 -10.15 5.04
C ASN A 32 23.27 -10.70 6.44
N LEU A 33 21.99 -10.63 6.84
CA LEU A 33 21.45 -11.34 7.99
C LEU A 33 20.22 -12.13 7.53
N THR A 34 20.33 -13.47 7.58
CA THR A 34 19.24 -14.40 7.27
C THR A 34 18.76 -15.07 8.55
N PHE A 35 17.46 -15.00 8.81
CA PHE A 35 16.77 -15.85 9.80
C PHE A 35 15.46 -16.33 9.19
N SER A 36 15.17 -17.64 9.35
CA SER A 36 13.95 -18.28 8.84
C SER A 36 12.98 -18.54 9.99
N ILE A 37 11.86 -17.81 10.02
CA ILE A 37 10.66 -18.23 10.73
C ILE A 37 9.77 -18.89 9.67
N GLN A 38 9.61 -20.21 9.73
CA GLN A 38 8.80 -20.95 8.77
C GLN A 38 7.31 -20.77 9.12
N GLN A 39 6.65 -19.80 8.50
CA GLN A 39 5.18 -19.73 8.40
C GLN A 39 4.82 -19.39 6.96
N SER A 40 4.03 -20.24 6.31
CA SER A 40 3.76 -20.23 4.87
C SER A 40 2.97 -18.97 4.47
N SER A 41 3.68 -17.91 4.09
CA SER A 41 3.13 -16.69 3.51
C SER A 41 2.29 -17.02 2.27
N ALA A 42 1.34 -16.14 1.94
CA ALA A 42 0.74 -16.19 0.61
C ALA A 42 1.87 -16.04 -0.42
N ILE A 43 1.91 -16.94 -1.40
CA ILE A 43 2.92 -16.88 -2.48
C ILE A 43 2.29 -16.08 -3.61
N VAL A 44 2.69 -14.82 -3.76
CA VAL A 44 2.32 -13.99 -4.91
C VAL A 44 3.37 -14.19 -5.99
N SER A 45 2.96 -14.58 -7.19
CA SER A 45 3.85 -14.50 -8.35
C SER A 45 3.94 -13.05 -8.80
N THR A 46 5.14 -12.50 -8.96
CA THR A 46 5.36 -11.10 -9.37
C THR A 46 4.60 -10.79 -10.65
N ALA A 47 3.87 -9.67 -10.67
CA ALA A 47 3.24 -9.14 -11.86
C ALA A 47 3.99 -7.89 -12.32
N ASN A 48 4.51 -7.93 -13.54
CA ASN A 48 5.16 -6.78 -14.16
C ASN A 48 4.21 -6.10 -15.13
N LEU A 49 4.22 -4.78 -15.13
CA LEU A 49 3.41 -3.94 -16.00
C LEU A 49 4.34 -2.91 -16.65
N ASP A 50 4.41 -2.92 -17.97
CA ASP A 50 5.20 -1.97 -18.75
C ASP A 50 4.26 -0.96 -19.41
N LEU A 51 4.45 0.31 -19.11
CA LEU A 51 3.68 1.42 -19.68
C LEU A 51 4.35 2.02 -20.92
N GLY A 52 5.60 1.64 -21.21
CA GLY A 52 6.41 2.25 -22.25
C GLY A 52 6.63 3.75 -22.03
N THR A 53 6.77 4.49 -23.13
CA THR A 53 6.92 5.94 -23.10
C THR A 53 5.55 6.61 -23.17
N LEU A 54 5.24 7.42 -22.15
CA LEU A 54 4.00 8.19 -22.07
C LEU A 54 4.25 9.65 -22.47
N SER A 55 3.27 10.26 -23.13
CA SER A 55 3.32 11.69 -23.49
C SER A 55 2.53 12.52 -22.46
N PRO A 56 2.91 13.80 -22.22
CA PRO A 56 2.11 14.69 -21.40
C PRO A 56 0.66 14.78 -21.91
N GLY A 57 -0.30 14.76 -20.99
CA GLY A 57 -1.73 14.78 -21.31
C GLY A 57 -2.29 13.48 -21.91
N SER A 58 -1.48 12.41 -22.00
CA SER A 58 -1.95 11.10 -22.45
C SER A 58 -2.62 10.34 -21.30
N GLY A 59 -3.64 9.56 -21.63
CA GLY A 59 -4.28 8.62 -20.71
C GLY A 59 -4.42 7.25 -21.34
N GLY A 60 -4.59 6.23 -20.50
CA GLY A 60 -4.64 4.85 -20.95
C GLY A 60 -5.04 3.87 -19.87
N SER A 61 -5.07 2.60 -20.27
CA SER A 61 -5.28 1.45 -19.38
C SER A 61 -4.41 0.29 -19.85
N VAL A 62 -3.68 -0.31 -18.90
CA VAL A 62 -2.83 -1.48 -19.15
C VAL A 62 -3.13 -2.52 -18.10
N SER A 63 -3.13 -3.79 -18.49
CA SER A 63 -3.48 -4.90 -17.61
C SER A 63 -2.45 -6.02 -17.70
N THR A 64 -2.26 -6.71 -16.57
CA THR A 64 -1.42 -7.90 -16.46
C THR A 64 -2.10 -8.92 -15.55
N SER A 65 -1.77 -10.20 -15.70
CA SER A 65 -2.35 -11.27 -14.90
C SER A 65 -1.29 -12.12 -14.23
N THR A 66 -1.55 -12.53 -13.00
CA THR A 66 -0.68 -13.45 -12.25
C THR A 66 -1.52 -14.38 -11.38
N THR A 67 -0.87 -15.19 -10.54
CA THR A 67 -1.53 -16.04 -9.56
C THR A 67 -1.02 -15.77 -8.14
N ILE A 68 -1.92 -15.89 -7.16
CA ILE A 68 -1.61 -15.88 -5.73
C ILE A 68 -2.19 -17.15 -5.11
N THR A 69 -1.38 -17.82 -4.29
CA THR A 69 -1.85 -18.93 -3.47
C THR A 69 -2.00 -18.46 -2.03
N ILE A 70 -3.25 -18.50 -1.55
CA ILE A 70 -3.64 -18.19 -0.19
C ILE A 70 -3.66 -19.50 0.60
N ASN A 71 -2.72 -19.65 1.53
CA ASN A 71 -2.61 -20.86 2.36
C ASN A 71 -3.55 -20.82 3.58
N THR A 72 -3.91 -19.63 4.06
CA THR A 72 -4.77 -19.46 5.24
C THR A 72 -5.76 -18.34 5.01
N GLY A 73 -7.05 -18.63 5.22
CA GLY A 73 -8.09 -17.65 5.01
C GLY A 73 -8.03 -16.53 6.04
N ARG A 74 -7.90 -15.28 5.59
CA ARG A 74 -7.82 -14.10 6.45
C ARG A 74 -8.03 -12.82 5.64
N VAL A 75 -8.09 -11.70 6.36
CA VAL A 75 -8.05 -10.36 5.77
C VAL A 75 -6.61 -10.02 5.41
N TYR A 76 -6.37 -9.74 4.14
CA TYR A 76 -5.11 -9.24 3.60
C TYR A 76 -5.22 -7.73 3.40
N ALA A 77 -4.15 -7.01 3.71
CA ALA A 77 -4.05 -5.58 3.50
C ALA A 77 -3.14 -5.30 2.31
N PHE A 78 -3.54 -4.39 1.45
CA PHE A 78 -2.79 -3.96 0.28
C PHE A 78 -2.48 -2.49 0.41
N TYR A 79 -1.26 -2.11 0.04
CA TYR A 79 -0.75 -0.75 0.18
C TYR A 79 -0.17 -0.29 -1.14
N LEU A 80 -0.43 0.96 -1.49
CA LEU A 80 0.34 1.63 -2.52
C LEU A 80 1.68 2.04 -1.92
N VAL A 81 2.76 1.62 -2.56
CA VAL A 81 4.13 1.98 -2.19
C VAL A 81 4.74 2.85 -3.28
N ASP A 82 5.71 3.69 -2.92
CA ASP A 82 6.42 4.60 -3.82
C ASP A 82 5.50 5.51 -4.67
N TYR A 83 4.29 5.79 -4.16
CA TYR A 83 3.23 6.47 -4.90
C TYR A 83 3.43 7.98 -5.01
N GLN A 84 4.26 8.57 -4.15
CA GLN A 84 4.48 10.01 -4.12
C GLN A 84 5.11 10.50 -5.42
N GLU A 85 6.07 9.75 -5.97
CA GLU A 85 6.67 10.05 -7.27
C GLU A 85 5.61 10.00 -8.38
N LEU A 86 4.72 9.00 -8.36
CA LEU A 86 3.64 8.89 -9.34
C LEU A 86 2.66 10.06 -9.26
N MET A 87 2.41 10.61 -8.07
CA MET A 87 1.52 11.76 -7.88
C MET A 87 2.05 13.07 -8.51
N GLU A 88 3.34 13.17 -8.79
CA GLU A 88 3.92 14.36 -9.43
C GLU A 88 3.65 14.41 -10.93
N GLU A 89 3.53 13.25 -11.59
CA GLU A 89 3.42 13.16 -13.05
C GLU A 89 2.04 12.69 -13.52
N PHE A 90 1.25 12.05 -12.66
CA PHE A 90 -0.09 11.55 -12.98
C PHE A 90 -1.19 12.35 -12.28
N SER A 91 -2.16 12.85 -13.05
CA SER A 91 -3.40 13.41 -12.49
C SER A 91 -4.34 12.33 -11.97
N THR A 92 -4.23 11.12 -12.53
CA THR A 92 -4.96 9.93 -12.12
C THR A 92 -4.05 8.72 -12.31
N PHE A 93 -4.00 7.84 -11.32
CA PHE A 93 -3.48 6.49 -11.45
C PHE A 93 -4.28 5.59 -10.51
N LEU A 94 -5.04 4.65 -11.06
CA LEU A 94 -5.89 3.74 -10.32
C LEU A 94 -5.48 2.32 -10.65
N VAL A 95 -5.06 1.59 -9.63
CA VAL A 95 -4.68 0.17 -9.70
C VAL A 95 -5.84 -0.64 -9.15
N THR A 96 -6.54 -1.36 -10.02
CA THR A 96 -7.56 -2.33 -9.62
C THR A 96 -6.96 -3.73 -9.64
N ILE A 97 -7.13 -4.46 -8.53
CA ILE A 97 -6.68 -5.84 -8.38
C ILE A 97 -7.90 -6.70 -8.17
N SER A 98 -8.21 -7.54 -9.16
CA SER A 98 -9.34 -8.46 -9.14
C SER A 98 -8.86 -9.87 -8.86
N PHE A 99 -9.37 -10.48 -7.81
CA PHE A 99 -9.09 -11.84 -7.38
C PHE A 99 -10.23 -12.75 -7.82
N SER A 100 -9.92 -13.81 -8.55
CA SER A 100 -10.93 -14.77 -8.98
C SER A 100 -10.45 -16.22 -8.87
N ASN A 101 -11.32 -17.08 -8.36
CA ASN A 101 -11.22 -18.53 -8.47
C ASN A 101 -12.63 -19.11 -8.68
N SER A 102 -12.80 -20.43 -8.59
CA SER A 102 -14.10 -21.07 -8.80
C SER A 102 -15.16 -20.76 -7.73
N THR A 103 -14.77 -20.22 -6.56
CA THR A 103 -15.66 -20.04 -5.40
C THR A 103 -15.79 -18.60 -4.92
N GLN A 104 -14.84 -17.72 -5.26
CA GLN A 104 -14.82 -16.32 -4.84
C GLN A 104 -14.33 -15.43 -5.98
N SER A 105 -15.01 -14.29 -6.14
CA SER A 105 -14.60 -13.18 -6.99
C SER A 105 -14.73 -11.88 -6.22
N THR A 106 -13.65 -11.13 -6.09
CA THR A 106 -13.59 -9.86 -5.34
C THR A 106 -12.53 -8.94 -5.93
N SER A 107 -12.60 -7.65 -5.64
CA SER A 107 -11.64 -6.66 -6.16
C SER A 107 -11.41 -5.53 -5.17
N ILE A 108 -10.21 -4.97 -5.20
CA ILE A 108 -9.86 -3.72 -4.52
C ILE A 108 -9.35 -2.72 -5.56
N THR A 109 -9.44 -1.43 -5.25
CA THR A 109 -8.88 -0.36 -6.09
C THR A 109 -8.08 0.58 -5.21
N LEU A 110 -6.83 0.82 -5.59
CA LEU A 110 -5.90 1.72 -4.92
C LEU A 110 -5.51 2.84 -5.89
N GLY A 111 -5.13 4.00 -5.39
CA GLY A 111 -4.53 5.07 -6.17
C GLY A 111 -5.23 6.41 -6.06
N TRP A 112 -4.76 7.34 -6.89
CA TRP A 112 -5.17 8.74 -6.86
C TRP A 112 -6.13 9.08 -8.02
N PRO A 113 -7.12 9.97 -7.81
CA PRO A 113 -7.47 10.62 -6.54
C PRO A 113 -8.44 9.82 -5.66
N ASN A 114 -9.05 8.76 -6.18
CA ASN A 114 -10.26 8.17 -5.59
C ASN A 114 -10.12 6.73 -5.10
N GLY A 115 -8.96 6.07 -5.28
CA GLY A 115 -8.74 4.69 -4.84
C GLY A 115 -8.24 4.57 -3.39
N GLY A 116 -7.67 5.64 -2.83
CA GLY A 116 -7.01 5.57 -1.53
C GLY A 116 -5.64 4.86 -1.60
N PHE A 117 -4.87 4.89 -0.52
CA PHE A 117 -3.50 4.35 -0.50
C PHE A 117 -3.39 2.97 0.13
N ASN A 118 -4.48 2.47 0.69
CA ASN A 118 -4.57 1.15 1.27
C ASN A 118 -6.00 0.63 1.22
N ASP A 119 -6.14 -0.70 1.10
CA ASP A 119 -7.44 -1.38 1.16
C ASP A 119 -7.24 -2.79 1.72
N THR A 120 -8.33 -3.44 2.13
CA THR A 120 -8.30 -4.77 2.71
C THR A 120 -9.32 -5.69 2.05
N VAL A 121 -8.96 -6.96 1.91
CA VAL A 121 -9.85 -7.97 1.34
C VAL A 121 -9.71 -9.30 2.08
N TYR A 122 -10.84 -9.93 2.38
CA TYR A 122 -10.83 -11.30 2.90
C TYR A 122 -10.69 -12.29 1.75
N LEU A 123 -9.65 -13.12 1.81
CA LEU A 123 -9.43 -14.22 0.87
C LEU A 123 -9.46 -15.53 1.63
N ALA A 124 -10.24 -16.50 1.15
CA ALA A 124 -10.25 -17.86 1.67
C ALA A 124 -9.02 -18.64 1.16
N PRO A 125 -8.67 -19.80 1.76
CA PRO A 125 -7.63 -20.63 1.21
C PRO A 125 -7.93 -21.05 -0.23
N GLY A 126 -6.95 -20.94 -1.12
CA GLY A 126 -7.10 -21.26 -2.53
C GLY A 126 -6.10 -20.54 -3.42
N THR A 127 -6.03 -20.96 -4.68
CA THR A 127 -5.28 -20.26 -5.72
C THR A 127 -6.21 -19.36 -6.51
N TYR A 128 -5.86 -18.08 -6.60
CA TYR A 128 -6.61 -17.08 -7.34
C TYR A 128 -5.83 -16.65 -8.58
N ASN A 129 -6.54 -16.40 -9.67
CA ASN A 129 -6.06 -15.56 -10.75
C ASN A 129 -6.24 -14.10 -10.33
N LEU A 130 -5.17 -13.32 -10.41
CA LEU A 130 -5.20 -11.87 -10.21
C LEU A 130 -5.18 -11.21 -11.58
N GLN A 131 -6.20 -10.43 -11.86
CA GLN A 131 -6.17 -9.46 -12.94
C GLN A 131 -5.85 -8.09 -12.34
N ILE A 132 -4.68 -7.56 -12.69
CA ILE A 132 -4.23 -6.24 -12.25
C ILE A 132 -4.42 -5.29 -13.43
N THR A 133 -5.08 -4.15 -13.21
CA THR A 133 -5.31 -3.13 -14.23
C THR A 133 -4.89 -1.78 -13.67
N LEU A 134 -4.01 -1.08 -14.39
CA LEU A 134 -3.66 0.31 -14.12
C LEU A 134 -4.36 1.20 -15.14
N GLN A 135 -5.26 2.05 -14.66
CA GLN A 135 -5.84 3.15 -15.42
C GLN A 135 -5.13 4.44 -15.05
N TYR A 136 -4.66 5.21 -16.03
CA TYR A 136 -3.86 6.40 -15.77
C TYR A 136 -4.20 7.59 -16.67
N TYR A 137 -3.84 8.78 -16.20
CA TYR A 137 -3.80 10.02 -16.97
C TYR A 137 -2.61 10.87 -16.53
N VAL A 138 -1.74 11.24 -17.47
CA VAL A 138 -0.52 12.02 -17.25
C VAL A 138 -0.86 13.51 -17.27
N TYR A 139 -0.29 14.29 -16.36
CA TYR A 139 -0.46 15.74 -16.38
C TYR A 139 0.01 16.33 -17.72
N SER A 140 -0.69 17.36 -18.22
CA SER A 140 -0.30 18.04 -19.47
C SER A 140 1.01 18.81 -19.34
N ASN A 141 1.44 19.12 -18.12
CA ASN A 141 2.70 19.79 -17.79
C ASN A 141 3.75 18.85 -17.19
N ALA A 142 3.58 17.53 -17.36
CA ALA A 142 4.56 16.52 -16.97
C ALA A 142 5.95 16.85 -17.53
N THR A 143 7.00 16.75 -16.70
CA THR A 143 8.30 17.35 -17.03
C THR A 143 9.31 16.34 -17.59
N SER A 144 9.32 15.11 -17.06
CA SER A 144 9.91 13.87 -17.57
C SER A 144 10.31 13.03 -16.36
N MET A 145 9.84 11.78 -16.31
CA MET A 145 10.15 10.84 -15.23
C MET A 145 10.50 9.47 -15.80
N SER A 146 11.38 8.74 -15.12
CA SER A 146 11.59 7.32 -15.32
C SER A 146 11.39 6.62 -13.99
N PHE A 147 10.44 5.69 -13.94
CA PHE A 147 10.09 4.96 -12.73
C PHE A 147 10.22 3.45 -13.00
N SER A 148 10.88 2.75 -12.08
CA SER A 148 10.97 1.29 -12.07
C SER A 148 11.03 0.83 -10.62
N GLY A 149 9.90 0.37 -10.10
CA GLY A 149 9.76 0.00 -8.70
C GLY A 149 8.49 -0.78 -8.42
N GLN A 150 8.34 -1.17 -7.17
CA GLN A 150 7.09 -1.74 -6.68
C GLN A 150 6.07 -0.61 -6.51
N ILE A 151 4.81 -0.87 -6.87
CA ILE A 151 3.72 0.11 -6.67
C ILE A 151 2.62 -0.43 -5.77
N VAL A 152 2.55 -1.74 -5.57
CA VAL A 152 1.63 -2.37 -4.63
C VAL A 152 2.37 -3.39 -3.80
N ASP A 153 2.17 -3.32 -2.49
CA ASP A 153 2.62 -4.32 -1.53
C ASP A 153 1.43 -4.97 -0.81
N MET A 154 1.65 -6.19 -0.30
CA MET A 154 0.64 -6.98 0.38
C MET A 154 1.15 -7.45 1.74
N GLY A 155 0.42 -7.08 2.79
CA GLY A 155 0.62 -7.54 4.15
C GLY A 155 -0.60 -8.28 4.71
N TYR A 156 -0.45 -8.74 5.94
CA TYR A 156 -1.57 -9.24 6.76
C TYR A 156 -1.37 -8.75 8.19
N ASN A 157 -2.49 -8.45 8.86
CA ASN A 157 -2.51 -8.22 10.31
C ASN A 157 -2.59 -9.55 11.07
#